data_AF-A0A0K0FLW2-F1
#
_entry.id   AF-A0A0K0FLW2-F1
#
_cell.length_a   1.000
_cell.length_b   1.000
_cell.length_c   1.000
_cell.angle_alpha   90.00
_cell.angle_beta   90.00
_cell.angle_gamma   90.00
#
_symmetry.space_group_name_H-M   'P 1'
#
loop_
_entity.id
_entity.type
_entity.pdbx_description
1 polymer ?
#
loop_
_entity_poly.entity_id
_entity_poly.type
_entity_poly.pdbx_seq_one_letter_code
_entity_poly.pdbx_strand_id
1 'polypeptide(L)'
;MRLYFILFLIKNITSNLYSKNLKLNQFSNAHIERHTNLPYLHILHRDLFHDYIPDVRPVHNDSLPTEITVQFWLKQLLKVNERDQTIRLYLWLEL
;
A
#
# COMPACT_ATOMS: atom_id res chain seq x y z
N MET A 1 -0.29 22.69 -46.55
CA MET A 1 0.97 21.94 -46.35
C MET A 1 1.61 22.12 -44.97
N ARG A 2 1.55 23.29 -44.31
CA ARG A 2 2.13 23.52 -42.96
C ARG A 2 1.43 22.77 -41.80
N LEU A 3 0.09 22.62 -41.84
CA LEU A 3 -0.66 22.02 -40.72
C LEU A 3 -0.38 20.51 -40.55
N TYR A 4 -0.31 19.76 -41.66
CA TYR A 4 0.00 18.32 -41.65
C TYR A 4 1.40 18.04 -41.12
N PHE A 5 2.36 18.93 -41.38
CA PHE A 5 3.73 18.80 -40.90
C PHE A 5 3.83 18.95 -39.38
N ILE A 6 3.08 19.90 -38.81
CA ILE A 6 3.01 20.10 -37.35
C ILE A 6 2.36 18.88 -36.68
N LEU A 7 1.26 18.36 -37.24
CA LEU A 7 0.59 17.17 -36.70
C LEU A 7 1.49 15.92 -36.75
N PHE A 8 2.28 15.78 -37.81
CA PHE A 8 3.27 14.70 -37.97
C PHE A 8 4.39 14.81 -36.93
N LEU A 9 4.91 16.02 -36.68
CA LEU A 9 5.91 16.26 -35.64
C LEU A 9 5.39 15.91 -34.25
N ILE A 10 4.16 16.33 -33.91
CA ILE A 10 3.54 16.04 -32.61
C ILE A 10 3.34 14.52 -32.41
N LYS A 11 2.88 13.81 -33.44
CA LYS A 11 2.78 12.33 -33.39
C LYS A 11 4.15 11.68 -33.18
N ASN A 12 5.18 12.14 -33.87
CA ASN A 12 6.52 11.55 -33.76
C ASN A 12 7.18 11.83 -32.39
N ILE A 13 6.98 13.03 -31.84
CA ILE A 13 7.47 13.38 -30.50
C ILE A 13 6.78 12.53 -29.44
N THR A 14 5.45 12.41 -29.49
CA THR A 14 4.67 11.62 -28.52
C THR A 14 4.98 10.14 -28.60
N SER A 15 5.16 9.57 -29.80
CA SER A 15 5.57 8.17 -29.96
C SER A 15 6.98 7.90 -29.44
N ASN A 16 7.93 8.82 -29.66
CA ASN A 16 9.28 8.71 -29.13
C ASN A 16 9.34 8.82 -27.61
N LEU A 17 8.57 9.74 -27.02
CA LEU A 17 8.44 9.87 -25.58
C LEU A 17 7.80 8.62 -24.96
N TYR A 18 6.73 8.09 -25.56
CA TYR A 18 6.09 6.88 -25.06
C TYR A 18 7.01 5.66 -25.14
N SER A 19 7.71 5.48 -26.26
CA SER A 19 8.70 4.39 -26.46
C SER A 19 9.90 4.51 -25.50
N LYS A 20 10.41 5.72 -25.27
CA LYS A 20 11.49 5.96 -24.29
C LYS A 20 11.04 5.68 -22.87
N ASN A 21 9.85 6.13 -22.45
CA ASN A 21 9.32 5.83 -21.12
C ASN A 21 9.04 4.33 -20.93
N LEU A 22 8.55 3.64 -21.96
CA LEU A 22 8.39 2.18 -21.90
C LEU A 22 9.73 1.46 -21.74
N LYS A 23 10.77 1.86 -22.49
CA LYS A 23 12.11 1.28 -22.34
C LYS A 23 12.73 1.62 -20.99
N LEU A 24 12.61 2.86 -20.52
CA LEU A 24 13.18 3.29 -19.24
C LEU A 24 12.51 2.58 -18.06
N ASN A 25 11.19 2.36 -18.14
CA ASN A 25 10.44 1.53 -17.18
C ASN A 25 10.85 0.05 -17.28
N GLN A 26 11.12 -0.48 -18.46
CA GLN A 26 11.59 -1.87 -18.61
C GLN A 26 13.00 -2.08 -18.04
N PHE A 27 13.92 -1.13 -18.25
CA PHE A 27 15.27 -1.19 -17.68
C PHE A 27 15.30 -0.89 -16.17
N SER A 28 14.45 0.00 -15.66
CA SER A 28 14.31 0.22 -14.21
C SER A 28 13.69 -0.99 -13.53
N ASN A 29 12.63 -1.57 -14.08
CA ASN A 29 11.91 -2.67 -13.45
C ASN A 29 12.74 -3.97 -13.47
N ALA A 30 13.45 -4.27 -14.56
CA ALA A 30 14.33 -5.44 -14.63
C ALA A 30 15.55 -5.35 -13.71
N HIS A 31 16.00 -4.15 -13.34
CA HIS A 31 17.09 -3.96 -12.38
C HIS A 31 16.57 -3.94 -10.93
N ILE A 32 15.35 -3.45 -10.70
CA ILE A 32 14.66 -3.49 -9.40
C ILE A 32 14.31 -4.93 -9.02
N GLU A 33 13.91 -5.78 -9.97
CA GLU A 33 13.60 -7.20 -9.73
C GLU A 33 14.82 -8.05 -9.32
N ARG A 34 16.04 -7.68 -9.74
CA ARG A 34 17.26 -8.48 -9.44
C ARG A 34 17.83 -8.27 -8.05
N HIS A 35 17.29 -7.32 -7.28
CA HIS A 35 17.72 -7.04 -5.90
C HIS A 35 16.59 -7.25 -4.89
N THR A 36 15.60 -8.08 -5.21
CA THR A 36 14.52 -8.36 -4.28
C THR A 36 14.89 -9.55 -3.38
N ASN A 37 14.85 -9.36 -2.06
CA ASN A 37 14.98 -10.42 -1.05
C ASN A 37 13.81 -11.45 -1.07
N LEU A 38 13.14 -11.64 -2.22
CA LEU A 38 12.01 -12.55 -2.42
C LEU A 38 12.22 -13.96 -1.86
N PRO A 39 13.36 -14.66 -2.09
CA PRO A 39 13.55 -16.00 -1.53
C PRO A 39 13.63 -15.97 0.00
N TYR A 40 14.24 -14.92 0.57
CA TYR A 40 14.35 -14.77 2.02
C TYR A 40 13.00 -14.45 2.67
N LEU A 41 12.20 -13.56 2.06
CA LEU A 41 10.86 -13.23 2.54
C LEU A 41 9.95 -14.48 2.56
N HIS A 42 10.05 -15.32 1.52
CA HIS A 42 9.29 -16.56 1.45
C HIS A 42 9.70 -17.56 2.55
N ILE A 43 11.01 -17.71 2.80
CA ILE A 43 11.54 -18.56 3.88
C ILE A 43 11.08 -18.03 5.24
N LEU A 44 11.27 -16.74 5.52
CA LEU A 44 10.85 -16.12 6.77
C LEU A 44 9.35 -16.27 7.02
N HIS A 45 8.53 -16.03 5.99
CA HIS A 45 7.09 -16.22 6.10
C HIS A 45 6.75 -17.67 6.44
N ARG A 46 7.32 -18.64 5.72
CA ARG A 46 7.09 -20.05 6.01
C ARG A 46 7.47 -20.37 7.46
N ASP A 47 8.62 -19.91 7.90
CA ASP A 47 9.16 -20.25 9.22
C ASP A 47 8.36 -19.60 10.36
N LEU A 48 7.88 -18.35 10.20
CA LEU A 48 7.03 -17.68 11.20
C LEU A 48 5.64 -18.33 11.34
N PHE A 49 5.10 -18.89 10.25
CA PHE A 49 3.72 -19.39 10.21
C PHE A 49 3.58 -20.92 10.22
N HIS A 50 4.69 -21.69 10.26
CA HIS A 50 4.65 -23.16 10.15
C HIS A 50 3.77 -23.84 11.21
N ASP A 51 3.74 -23.29 12.44
CA ASP A 51 2.96 -23.80 13.58
C ASP A 51 2.27 -22.65 14.35
N TYR A 52 2.00 -21.54 13.68
CA TYR A 52 1.32 -20.41 14.29
C TYR A 52 -0.17 -20.70 14.43
N ILE A 53 -0.70 -20.61 15.66
CA ILE A 53 -2.13 -20.76 15.94
C ILE A 53 -2.74 -19.36 16.10
N PRO A 54 -3.57 -18.90 15.14
CA PRO A 54 -4.07 -17.51 15.13
C PRO A 54 -5.02 -17.19 16.28
N ASP A 55 -5.76 -18.19 16.76
CA ASP A 55 -6.80 -17.98 17.78
C ASP A 55 -6.23 -18.00 19.22
N VAL A 56 -4.95 -18.35 19.38
CA VAL A 56 -4.29 -18.43 20.70
C VAL A 56 -3.59 -17.10 21.00
N ARG A 57 -3.86 -16.55 22.19
CA ARG A 57 -3.18 -15.34 22.68
C ARG A 57 -1.66 -15.59 22.75
N PRO A 58 -0.81 -14.75 22.12
CA PRO A 58 0.63 -14.99 22.05
C PRO A 58 1.32 -14.59 23.36
N VAL A 59 1.22 -15.44 24.37
CA VAL A 59 1.86 -15.27 25.68
C VAL A 59 2.63 -16.53 26.05
N HIS A 60 3.74 -16.36 26.77
CA HIS A 60 4.45 -17.49 27.37
C HIS A 60 3.90 -17.85 28.75
N ASN A 61 3.32 -16.87 29.46
CA ASN A 61 2.72 -17.05 30.78
C ASN A 61 1.27 -16.58 30.74
N ASP A 62 0.34 -17.50 30.93
CA ASP A 62 -1.10 -17.24 30.87
C ASP A 62 -1.58 -16.28 31.97
N SER A 63 -0.83 -16.18 33.07
CA SER A 63 -1.15 -15.27 34.19
C SER A 63 -0.90 -13.81 33.85
N LEU A 64 -0.12 -13.52 32.79
CA LEU A 64 0.20 -12.15 32.39
C LEU A 64 -0.80 -11.66 31.33
N PRO A 65 -1.22 -10.38 31.41
CA PRO A 65 -2.03 -9.77 30.37
C PRO A 65 -1.19 -9.42 29.13
N THR A 66 -1.84 -9.28 27.98
CA THR A 66 -1.27 -8.65 26.79
C THR A 66 -1.72 -7.19 26.79
N GLU A 67 -0.79 -6.27 27.00
CA GLU A 67 -1.09 -4.84 26.97
C GLU A 67 -1.23 -4.37 25.51
N ILE A 68 -2.31 -3.64 25.22
CA ILE A 68 -2.64 -3.15 23.88
C ILE A 68 -2.81 -1.64 23.97
N THR A 69 -2.03 -0.90 23.19
CA THR A 69 -2.14 0.56 23.08
C THR A 69 -2.99 0.89 21.87
N VAL A 70 -4.10 1.60 22.07
CA VAL A 70 -4.99 2.01 20.99
C VAL A 70 -4.90 3.52 20.80
N GLN A 71 -4.77 3.96 19.55
CA GLN A 71 -4.77 5.37 19.21
C GLN A 71 -5.81 5.66 18.12
N PHE A 72 -6.55 6.75 18.33
CA PHE A 72 -7.55 7.23 17.38
C PHE A 72 -7.12 8.54 16.76
N TRP A 73 -7.17 8.60 15.44
CA TRP A 73 -6.95 9.82 14.67
C TRP A 73 -8.27 10.27 14.07
N LEU A 74 -8.84 11.36 14.59
CA LEU A 74 -10.06 11.95 14.05
C LEU A 74 -9.76 12.65 12.74
N LYS A 75 -10.34 12.13 11.66
CA LYS A 75 -10.27 12.79 10.36
C LYS A 75 -11.41 13.78 10.16
N GLN A 76 -12.64 13.40 10.49
CA GLN A 76 -13.80 14.27 10.28
C GLN A 76 -14.98 13.91 11.18
N LEU A 77 -15.74 14.93 11.60
CA LEU A 77 -17.09 14.79 12.16
C LEU A 77 -18.12 14.87 11.03
N LEU A 78 -18.89 13.79 10.82
CA LEU A 78 -19.80 13.67 9.68
C LEU A 78 -21.20 14.20 10.01
N LYS A 79 -21.72 13.86 11.18
CA LYS A 79 -23.05 14.30 11.64
C LYS A 79 -23.13 14.24 13.16
N VAL A 80 -23.79 15.23 13.76
CA VAL A 80 -24.32 15.15 15.12
C VAL A 80 -25.84 15.15 15.00
N ASN A 81 -26.49 14.30 15.77
CA ASN A 81 -27.93 14.25 15.89
C ASN A 81 -28.28 14.35 17.37
N GLU A 82 -28.68 15.54 17.80
CA GLU A 82 -28.88 15.89 19.20
C GLU A 82 -30.14 15.25 19.76
N ARG A 83 -31.20 15.13 18.94
CA ARG A 83 -32.46 14.49 19.34
C ARG A 83 -32.23 13.02 19.70
N ASP A 84 -31.43 12.34 18.90
CA ASP A 84 -31.15 10.90 19.07
C ASP A 84 -29.87 10.65 19.87
N GLN A 85 -29.17 11.71 20.29
CA GLN A 85 -27.88 11.66 21.00
C GLN A 85 -26.81 10.80 20.30
N THR A 86 -26.71 10.91 18.96
CA THR A 86 -25.74 10.14 18.17
C THR A 86 -24.77 11.05 17.42
N ILE A 87 -23.53 10.56 17.27
CA ILE A 87 -22.47 11.23 16.51
C ILE A 87 -21.91 10.23 15.50
N ARG A 88 -21.76 10.67 14.25
CA ARG A 88 -21.08 9.91 13.18
C ARG A 88 -19.71 10.53 12.94
N LEU A 89 -18.66 9.74 13.11
CA LEU A 89 -17.28 10.17 12.98
C LEU A 89 -16.57 9.35 11.89
N TYR A 90 -15.57 9.95 11.28
CA TYR A 90 -14.59 9.26 10.46
C TYR A 90 -13.23 9.29 11.17
N LEU A 91 -12.78 8.12 11.61
CA LEU A 91 -11.62 7.92 12.45
C LEU A 91 -10.68 6.91 11.79
N TRP A 92 -9.38 7.07 11.97
CA TRP A 92 -8.41 5.99 11.79
C TRP A 92 -8.08 5.39 13.15
N LEU A 93 -8.17 4.07 13.23
CA LEU A 93 -7.76 3.29 14.38
C LEU A 93 -6.35 2.76 14.11
N GLU A 94 -5.43 3.08 15.00
CA GLU A 94 -4.09 2.50 15.07
C GLU A 94 -4.06 1.57 16.28
N LEU A 95 -3.64 0.33 16.01
CA LEU A 95 -3.62 -0.80 16.93
C LEU A 95 -2.30 -1.56 16.76
#